data_AF-A0A7C2THR4-F1
#
_entry.id   AF-A0A7C2THR4-F1
#
_cell.length_a   1.000
_cell.length_b   1.000
_cell.length_c   1.000
_cell.angle_alpha   90.00
_cell.angle_beta   90.00
_cell.angle_gamma   90.00
#
_symmetry.space_group_name_H-M   'P 1'
#
loop_
_entity.id
_entity.type
_entity.pdbx_description
1 polymer ?
#
loop_
_entity_poly.entity_id
_entity_poly.type
_entity_poly.pdbx_seq_one_letter_code
_entity_poly.pdbx_strand_id
1 'polypeptide(L)'
;MNDRDWRVYLYSNLCPEHQRAFAGMQVDEKVDWVDPDSAEVQQVDGIQHVLITHCARLEGFISDRATLVDAAFRLFLANGNTPLNTLELSERLGKPPGVILRTLSGPRVYKGIRPCME
;
A
#
# COMPACT_ATOMS: atom_id res chain seq x y z
N MET A 1 -9.91 8.17 -10.06
CA MET A 1 -10.10 7.11 -9.06
C MET A 1 -10.86 7.76 -7.93
N ASN A 2 -12.09 7.31 -7.66
CA ASN A 2 -12.90 7.91 -6.60
C ASN A 2 -12.42 7.38 -5.23
N ASP A 3 -12.70 8.09 -4.15
CA ASP A 3 -12.24 7.72 -2.80
C ASP A 3 -12.74 6.32 -2.40
N ARG A 4 -14.00 6.02 -2.73
CA ARG A 4 -14.59 4.71 -2.48
C ARG A 4 -13.86 3.55 -3.16
N ASP A 5 -13.39 3.74 -4.41
CA ASP A 5 -12.67 2.70 -5.15
C ASP A 5 -11.29 2.42 -4.52
N TRP A 6 -10.66 3.47 -3.98
CA TRP A 6 -9.35 3.37 -3.32
C TRP A 6 -9.43 2.54 -2.04
N ARG A 7 -10.45 2.78 -1.21
CA ARG A 7 -10.62 2.06 0.06
C ARG A 7 -11.03 0.60 -0.11
N VAL A 8 -11.92 0.30 -1.05
CA VAL A 8 -12.24 -1.10 -1.40
C VAL A 8 -10.98 -1.83 -1.82
N TYR A 9 -10.13 -1.15 -2.59
CA TYR A 9 -8.86 -1.71 -3.00
C TYR A 9 -7.90 -1.90 -1.81
N LEU A 10 -7.76 -0.95 -0.89
CA LEU A 10 -6.96 -1.16 0.33
C LEU A 10 -7.47 -2.33 1.18
N TYR A 11 -8.78 -2.41 1.39
CA TYR A 11 -9.40 -3.49 2.14
C TYR A 11 -9.04 -4.86 1.54
N SER A 12 -9.00 -4.97 0.21
CA SER A 12 -8.60 -6.22 -0.47
C SER A 12 -7.13 -6.64 -0.22
N ASN A 13 -6.28 -5.71 0.25
CA ASN A 13 -4.89 -5.99 0.61
C ASN A 13 -4.71 -6.36 2.09
N LEU A 14 -5.74 -6.27 2.93
CA LEU A 14 -5.67 -6.71 4.32
C LEU A 14 -5.50 -8.24 4.42
N CYS A 15 -4.88 -8.71 5.50
CA CYS A 15 -4.84 -10.15 5.79
C CYS A 15 -6.25 -10.68 6.17
N PRO A 16 -6.50 -12.00 6.10
CA PRO A 16 -7.83 -12.58 6.34
C PRO A 16 -8.42 -12.22 7.71
N GLU A 17 -7.57 -12.06 8.73
CA GLU A 17 -7.98 -11.64 10.07
C GLU A 17 -8.59 -10.22 10.04
N HIS A 18 -7.84 -9.25 9.50
CA HIS A 18 -8.30 -7.87 9.43
C HIS A 18 -9.45 -7.69 8.44
N GLN A 19 -9.49 -8.43 7.33
CA GLN A 19 -10.68 -8.43 6.47
C GLN A 19 -11.94 -8.79 7.28
N ARG A 20 -11.89 -9.83 8.13
CA ARG A 20 -13.04 -10.17 8.99
C ARG A 20 -13.33 -9.09 10.03
N ALA A 21 -12.30 -8.52 10.66
CA ALA A 21 -12.47 -7.46 11.66
C ALA A 21 -13.14 -6.21 11.08
N PHE A 22 -12.82 -5.86 9.83
CA PHE A 22 -13.35 -4.69 9.14
C PHE A 22 -14.59 -4.97 8.27
N ALA A 23 -15.08 -6.21 8.19
CA ALA A 23 -16.15 -6.62 7.27
C ALA A 23 -17.50 -5.88 7.47
N GLY A 24 -17.72 -5.30 8.65
CA GLY A 24 -18.92 -4.52 8.98
C GLY A 24 -18.71 -3.01 9.09
N MET A 25 -17.48 -2.52 8.89
CA MET A 25 -17.15 -1.11 9.07
C MET A 25 -17.51 -0.32 7.81
N GLN A 26 -18.11 0.86 7.97
CA GLN A 26 -18.40 1.71 6.83
C GLN A 26 -17.10 2.26 6.24
N VAL A 27 -17.09 2.40 4.92
CA VAL A 27 -15.88 2.76 4.14
C VAL A 27 -15.30 4.11 4.56
N ASP A 28 -16.00 4.99 5.28
CA ASP A 28 -15.50 6.33 5.65
C ASP A 28 -15.28 6.53 7.16
N GLU A 29 -15.23 5.45 7.93
CA GLU A 29 -15.11 5.53 9.39
C GLU A 29 -13.64 5.78 9.82
N LYS A 30 -13.40 6.91 10.49
CA LYS A 30 -12.13 7.19 11.16
C LYS A 30 -12.11 6.53 12.53
N VAL A 31 -10.95 6.03 12.93
CA VAL A 31 -10.74 5.45 14.26
C VAL A 31 -9.83 6.34 15.09
N ASP A 32 -10.12 6.39 16.38
CA ASP A 32 -9.23 7.00 17.35
C ASP A 32 -8.08 6.02 17.62
N TRP A 33 -6.90 6.33 17.10
CA TRP A 33 -5.68 5.59 17.36
C TRP A 33 -4.90 6.28 18.48
N VAL A 34 -4.48 5.50 19.47
CA VAL A 34 -3.65 5.98 20.58
C VAL A 34 -2.21 5.57 20.30
N ASP A 35 -1.34 6.55 20.15
CA ASP A 35 0.09 6.32 19.98
C ASP A 35 0.66 5.66 21.25
N PRO A 36 1.34 4.50 21.15
CA PRO A 36 1.78 3.73 22.32
C PRO A 36 2.92 4.40 23.10
N ASP A 37 3.68 5.32 22.48
CA ASP A 37 4.83 5.98 23.10
C ASP A 37 4.44 7.33 23.73
N SER A 38 3.61 8.11 23.04
CA SER A 38 3.22 9.47 23.44
C SER A 38 1.84 9.55 24.11
N ALA A 39 1.03 8.49 24.04
CA ALA A 39 -0.37 8.46 24.48
C ALA A 39 -1.27 9.51 23.81
N GLU A 40 -0.83 10.10 22.69
CA GLU A 40 -1.62 11.06 21.92
C GLU A 40 -2.72 10.33 21.15
N VAL A 41 -3.93 10.89 21.13
CA VAL A 41 -5.07 10.34 20.39
C VAL A 41 -5.17 11.04 19.05
N GLN A 42 -5.08 10.27 17.96
CA GLN A 42 -5.14 10.80 16.60
C GLN A 42 -6.23 10.08 15.80
N GLN A 43 -7.00 10.84 15.02
CA GLN A 43 -7.97 10.26 14.10
C GLN A 43 -7.30 9.81 12.81
N VAL A 44 -7.30 8.49 12.58
CA VAL A 44 -6.68 7.87 11.40
C VAL A 44 -7.70 7.05 10.61
N ASP A 45 -7.40 6.78 9.34
CA ASP A 45 -8.12 5.76 8.59
C ASP A 45 -7.70 4.37 9.09
N GLY A 46 -8.63 3.64 9.70
CA GLY A 46 -8.32 2.38 10.38
C GLY A 46 -7.80 1.30 9.45
N ILE A 47 -8.32 1.22 8.21
CA ILE A 47 -7.88 0.27 7.20
C ILE A 47 -6.46 0.59 6.75
N GLN A 48 -6.20 1.85 6.40
CA GLN A 48 -4.87 2.26 5.97
C GLN A 48 -3.84 2.07 7.10
N HIS A 49 -4.19 2.46 8.32
CA HIS A 49 -3.32 2.32 9.48
C HIS A 49 -2.91 0.87 9.69
N VAL A 50 -3.87 -0.06 9.85
CA VAL A 50 -3.57 -1.48 10.10
C VAL A 50 -2.90 -2.16 8.91
N LEU A 51 -3.20 -1.71 7.70
CA LEU A 51 -2.55 -2.20 6.49
C LEU A 51 -1.05 -1.88 6.55
N ILE A 52 -0.67 -0.66 6.92
CA ILE A 52 0.74 -0.22 6.91
C ILE A 52 1.48 -0.70 8.17
N THR A 53 0.86 -0.66 9.35
CA THR A 53 1.53 -0.99 10.62
C THR A 53 1.60 -2.49 10.90
N HIS A 54 0.72 -3.29 10.29
CA HIS A 54 0.65 -4.74 10.49
C HIS A 54 0.70 -5.51 9.16
N CYS A 55 -0.33 -5.42 8.32
CA CYS A 55 -0.49 -6.36 7.19
C CYS A 55 0.67 -6.28 6.17
N ALA A 56 1.20 -5.09 5.93
CA ALA A 56 2.29 -4.85 5.00
C ALA A 56 3.65 -5.37 5.50
N ARG A 57 3.77 -5.69 6.79
CA ARG A 57 4.96 -6.27 7.42
C ARG A 57 4.94 -7.80 7.44
N LEU A 58 3.81 -8.43 7.09
CA LEU A 58 3.69 -9.88 7.04
C LEU A 58 4.49 -10.47 5.87
N GLU A 59 5.09 -11.64 6.11
CA GLU A 59 5.69 -12.42 5.04
C GLU A 59 4.65 -12.77 3.97
N GLY A 60 5.06 -12.65 2.71
CA GLY A 60 4.18 -12.92 1.57
C GLY A 60 3.15 -11.83 1.27
N PHE A 61 3.17 -10.69 1.97
CA PHE A 61 2.35 -9.52 1.61
C PHE A 61 2.61 -9.10 0.15
N ILE A 62 3.87 -9.04 -0.25
CA ILE A 62 4.27 -8.90 -1.65
C ILE A 62 4.48 -10.32 -2.20
N SER A 63 3.55 -10.79 -3.02
CA SER A 63 3.62 -12.13 -3.61
C SER A 63 4.37 -12.11 -4.94
N ASP A 64 5.19 -13.13 -5.22
CA ASP A 64 5.85 -13.31 -6.51
C ASP A 64 4.90 -13.46 -7.71
N ARG A 65 3.64 -13.86 -7.41
CA ARG A 65 2.55 -13.99 -8.40
C ARG A 65 1.85 -12.67 -8.69
N ALA A 66 2.13 -11.62 -7.91
CA ALA A 66 1.54 -10.32 -8.11
C ALA A 66 2.01 -9.71 -9.44
N THR A 67 1.11 -8.98 -10.10
CA THR A 67 1.52 -8.16 -11.26
C THR A 67 2.55 -7.12 -10.81
N LEU A 68 3.43 -6.67 -11.72
CA LEU A 68 4.44 -5.65 -11.40
C LEU A 68 3.82 -4.41 -10.73
N VAL A 69 2.68 -3.94 -11.23
CA VAL A 69 1.97 -2.78 -10.67
C VAL A 69 1.47 -3.05 -9.25
N ASP A 70 0.96 -4.26 -8.99
CA ASP A 70 0.48 -4.66 -7.67
C ASP A 70 1.62 -4.81 -6.67
N ALA A 71 2.70 -5.47 -7.08
CA ALA A 71 3.90 -5.65 -6.28
C ALA A 71 4.55 -4.30 -5.94
N ALA A 72 4.67 -3.39 -6.91
CA ALA A 72 5.20 -2.04 -6.69
C ALA A 72 4.30 -1.23 -5.73
N PHE A 73 2.98 -1.29 -5.91
CA PHE A 73 2.04 -0.63 -5.01
C PHE A 73 2.18 -1.12 -3.57
N ARG A 74 2.18 -2.44 -3.37
CA ARG A 74 2.35 -3.06 -2.04
C ARG A 74 3.70 -2.74 -1.42
N LEU A 75 4.76 -2.69 -2.23
CA LEU A 75 6.07 -2.27 -1.77
C LEU A 75 6.06 -0.82 -1.25
N PHE A 76 5.38 0.09 -1.95
CA PHE A 76 5.23 1.47 -1.46
C PHE A 76 4.38 1.55 -0.19
N LEU A 77 3.34 0.73 -0.04
CA LEU A 77 2.63 0.66 1.24
C LEU A 77 3.54 0.18 2.38
N ALA A 78 4.33 -0.87 2.14
CA ALA A 78 5.22 -1.47 3.13
C ALA A 78 6.42 -0.57 3.51
N ASN A 79 6.88 0.28 2.58
CA ASN A 79 8.00 1.19 2.81
C ASN A 79 7.58 2.61 3.27
N GLY A 80 6.30 2.81 3.59
CA GLY A 80 5.79 4.10 4.05
C GLY A 80 5.66 5.17 2.96
N ASN A 81 5.43 4.76 1.71
CA ASN A 81 5.42 5.58 0.50
C ASN A 81 6.73 6.34 0.26
N THR A 82 7.85 5.80 0.76
CA THR A 82 9.18 6.35 0.47
C THR A 82 9.50 6.13 -1.01
N PRO A 83 9.90 7.17 -1.76
CA PRO A 83 10.31 7.02 -3.15
C PRO A 83 11.42 6.00 -3.33
N LEU A 84 11.38 5.26 -4.43
CA LEU A 84 12.42 4.31 -4.83
C LEU A 84 12.72 4.49 -6.31
N ASN A 85 13.99 4.41 -6.67
CA ASN A 85 14.40 4.38 -8.07
C ASN A 85 14.18 2.99 -8.69
N THR A 86 14.34 2.89 -10.01
CA THR A 86 14.06 1.64 -10.76
C THR A 86 15.03 0.51 -10.45
N LEU A 87 16.25 0.81 -10.00
CA LEU A 87 17.22 -0.20 -9.56
C LEU A 87 16.81 -0.78 -8.21
N GLU A 88 16.44 0.06 -7.24
CA GLU A 88 15.96 -0.39 -5.93
C GLU A 88 14.66 -1.20 -6.05
N LEU A 89 13.74 -0.76 -6.93
CA LEU A 89 12.54 -1.53 -7.24
C LEU A 89 12.88 -2.88 -7.88
N SER A 90 13.90 -2.93 -8.76
CA SER A 90 14.34 -4.19 -9.39
C SER A 90 14.87 -5.18 -8.36
N GLU A 91 15.71 -4.72 -7.43
CA GLU A 91 16.26 -5.56 -6.36
C GLU A 91 15.16 -6.14 -5.47
N ARG A 92 14.15 -5.34 -5.12
CA ARG A 92 13.07 -5.76 -4.24
C ARG A 92 11.98 -6.60 -4.93
N LEU A 93 11.73 -6.37 -6.22
CA LEU A 93 10.64 -7.03 -6.96
C LEU A 93 11.12 -8.15 -7.89
N GLY A 94 12.43 -8.29 -8.09
CA GLY A 94 13.02 -9.27 -9.01
C GLY A 94 12.62 -9.05 -10.48
N LYS A 95 12.26 -7.81 -10.87
CA LYS A 95 11.85 -7.46 -12.23
C LYS A 95 12.89 -6.55 -12.89
N PRO A 96 13.20 -6.72 -14.18
CA PRO A 96 14.22 -5.88 -14.84
C PRO A 96 13.90 -4.37 -14.73
N PRO A 97 14.90 -3.51 -14.43
CA PRO A 97 14.67 -2.07 -14.24
C PRO A 97 14.00 -1.39 -15.44
N GLY A 98 14.35 -1.80 -16.66
CA GLY A 98 13.74 -1.26 -17.89
C GLY A 98 12.26 -1.61 -18.05
N VAL A 99 11.81 -2.76 -17.52
CA VAL A 99 10.39 -3.14 -17.51
C VAL A 99 9.63 -2.30 -16.48
N ILE A 100 10.23 -2.07 -15.31
CA ILE A 100 9.69 -1.21 -14.25
C ILE A 100 9.50 0.21 -14.78
N LEU A 101 10.57 0.80 -15.34
CA LEU A 101 10.55 2.15 -15.89
C LEU A 101 9.47 2.30 -16.97
N ARG A 102 9.44 1.41 -17.98
CA ARG A 102 8.44 1.50 -19.05
C ARG A 102 7.00 1.38 -18.54
N THR A 103 6.78 0.60 -17.49
CA THR A 103 5.44 0.36 -16.94
C THR A 103 4.97 1.55 -16.10
N LEU A 104 5.83 2.08 -15.23
CA LEU A 104 5.46 3.10 -14.24
C LEU A 104 5.65 4.54 -14.73
N SER A 105 6.50 4.77 -15.74
CA SER A 105 6.71 6.08 -16.37
C SER A 105 5.88 6.30 -17.63
N GLY A 106 4.98 5.36 -17.96
CA GLY A 106 4.04 5.52 -19.07
C GLY A 106 2.97 6.58 -18.81
N PRO A 107 2.14 6.92 -19.81
CA PRO A 107 1.08 7.93 -19.67
C PRO A 107 -0.04 7.51 -18.72
N ARG A 108 -0.14 6.22 -18.40
CA ARG A 108 -1.17 5.68 -17.49
C ARG A 108 -0.68 5.70 -16.06
N VAL A 109 -1.41 6.41 -15.19
CA VAL A 109 -1.22 6.38 -13.74
C VAL A 109 -1.87 5.12 -13.17
N TYR A 110 -1.07 4.26 -12.54
CA TYR A 110 -1.56 3.03 -11.91
C TYR A 110 -1.64 3.20 -10.41
N LYS A 111 -2.83 3.02 -9.82
CA LYS A 111 -3.04 3.04 -8.35
C LYS A 111 -2.45 4.29 -7.67
N GLY A 112 -2.44 5.42 -8.37
CA GLY A 112 -1.87 6.68 -7.88
C GLY A 112 -0.35 6.78 -7.96
N ILE A 113 0.37 5.72 -8.34
CA ILE A 113 1.84 5.73 -8.48
C ILE A 113 2.23 6.66 -9.63
N ARG A 114 3.11 7.60 -9.34
CA ARG A 114 3.67 8.56 -10.29
C ARG A 114 5.17 8.71 -10.05
N PRO A 115 5.97 8.92 -11.11
CA PRO A 115 7.34 9.39 -10.94
C PRO A 115 7.34 10.73 -10.20
N CYS A 116 8.16 10.85 -9.16
CA CYS A 116 8.50 12.13 -8.55
C CYS A 116 9.86 12.60 -9.09
N MET A 117 10.06 13.91 -9.17
CA MET A 117 11.40 14.47 -9.36
C MET A 117 12.14 14.42 -8.02
N GLU A 118 13.46 14.26 -8.08
CA GLU A 118 14.34 14.57 -6.94
C GLU A 118 14.44 16.08 -6.73
#